data_AF-A0A3L7P4G4-F1
#
_entry.id   AF-A0A3L7P4G4-F1
#
_cell.length_a   1.000
_cell.length_b   1.000
_cell.length_c   1.000
_cell.angle_alpha   90.00
_cell.angle_beta   90.00
_cell.angle_gamma   90.00
#
_symmetry.space_group_name_H-M   'P 1'
#
loop_
_entity.id
_entity.type
_entity.pdbx_description
1 polymer ?
#
loop_
_entity_poly.entity_id
_entity_poly.type
_entity_poly.pdbx_seq_one_letter_code
_entity_poly.pdbx_strand_id
1 'polypeptide(L)'
;NCLDRRDSLVAPQALHLLNNGMVRQLAESFATRVMKEAGDDCERQVDLVSLYAIGRPLASGEKNVSLDAMQAFVTELKTGSSDIAAVKLKALTEYCHAVFNSAAFLFVD
;
A
#
# COMPACT_ATOMS: atom_id res chain seq x y z
N ASN A 1 31.67 1.25 20.79
CA ASN A 1 32.02 0.55 19.54
C ASN A 1 30.72 0.03 18.95
N CYS A 2 30.03 0.88 18.21
CA CYS A 2 28.71 0.59 17.64
C CYS A 2 28.92 -0.23 16.36
N LEU A 3 28.48 -1.49 16.36
CA LEU A 3 28.46 -2.31 15.16
C LEU A 3 27.10 -2.12 14.49
N ASP A 4 27.09 -1.15 13.58
CA ASP A 4 26.03 -0.87 12.63
C ASP A 4 25.58 -2.17 11.92
N ARG A 5 24.27 -2.43 11.92
CA ARG A 5 23.70 -3.65 11.33
C ARG A 5 23.68 -3.44 9.82
N ARG A 6 24.44 -4.25 9.08
CA ARG A 6 24.39 -4.27 7.62
C ARG A 6 23.02 -4.80 7.18
N ASP A 7 22.16 -3.93 6.69
CA ASP A 7 20.94 -4.29 5.99
C ASP A 7 21.31 -4.99 4.67
N SER A 8 21.39 -6.31 4.74
CA SER A 8 21.55 -7.16 3.56
C SER A 8 20.18 -7.31 2.92
N LEU A 9 19.91 -6.53 1.87
CA LEU A 9 18.73 -6.64 1.02
C LEU A 9 18.81 -7.90 0.12
N VAL A 10 18.86 -9.09 0.73
CA VAL A 10 18.67 -10.33 -0.02
C VAL A 10 17.16 -10.43 -0.29
N ALA A 11 16.75 -10.01 -1.49
CA ALA A 11 15.36 -9.84 -1.91
C ALA A 11 14.77 -10.98 -2.79
N PRO A 12 14.97 -12.29 -2.53
CA PRO A 12 14.26 -13.30 -3.30
C PRO A 12 12.79 -13.45 -2.86
N GLN A 13 12.44 -13.12 -1.61
CA GLN A 13 11.11 -13.39 -1.05
C GLN A 13 10.03 -12.37 -1.45
N ALA A 14 10.38 -11.10 -1.68
CA ALA A 14 9.43 -10.08 -2.14
C ALA A 14 8.86 -10.41 -3.54
N LEU A 15 9.65 -11.08 -4.39
CA LEU A 15 9.25 -11.45 -5.76
C LEU A 15 8.16 -12.54 -5.80
N HIS A 16 8.12 -13.42 -4.80
CA HIS A 16 7.10 -14.47 -4.69
C HIS A 16 5.74 -13.93 -4.24
N LEU A 17 5.71 -12.86 -3.44
CA LEU A 17 4.46 -12.20 -3.02
C LEU A 17 3.87 -11.34 -4.14
N LEU A 18 4.72 -10.71 -4.95
CA LEU A 18 4.29 -9.91 -6.12
C LEU A 18 3.54 -10.74 -7.19
N ASN A 19 3.83 -12.04 -7.29
CA ASN A 19 3.24 -12.95 -8.28
C ASN A 19 2.15 -13.88 -7.71
N ASN A 20 1.80 -13.75 -6.44
CA ASN A 20 0.82 -14.63 -5.81
C ASN A 20 -0.58 -14.01 -5.87
N GLY A 21 -1.51 -14.65 -6.58
CA GLY A 21 -2.91 -14.22 -6.66
C GLY A 21 -3.59 -14.08 -5.29
N MET A 22 -3.12 -14.80 -4.27
CA MET A 22 -3.58 -14.66 -2.89
C MET A 22 -3.27 -13.26 -2.30
N VAL A 23 -2.09 -12.70 -2.55
CA VAL A 23 -1.71 -11.38 -2.03
C VAL A 23 -2.58 -10.29 -2.66
N ARG A 24 -2.96 -10.47 -3.93
CA ARG A 24 -3.88 -9.57 -4.64
C ARG A 24 -5.30 -9.64 -4.07
N GLN A 25 -5.80 -10.85 -3.76
CA GLN A 25 -7.09 -11.02 -3.08
C GLN A 25 -7.11 -10.42 -1.66
N LEU A 26 -6.00 -10.59 -0.92
CA LEU A 26 -5.84 -9.98 0.40
C LEU A 26 -5.78 -8.45 0.28
N ALA A 27 -5.07 -7.90 -0.70
CA ALA A 27 -4.99 -6.47 -0.94
C ALA A 27 -6.37 -5.88 -1.27
N GLU A 28 -7.17 -6.57 -2.09
CA GLU A 28 -8.53 -6.14 -2.43
C GLU A 28 -9.46 -6.17 -1.20
N SER A 29 -9.40 -7.24 -0.42
CA SER A 29 -10.19 -7.37 0.82
C SER A 29 -9.80 -6.28 1.83
N PHE A 30 -8.51 -6.00 1.94
CA PHE A 30 -7.96 -4.97 2.82
C PHE A 30 -8.36 -3.56 2.37
N ALA A 31 -8.21 -3.25 1.07
CA ALA A 31 -8.66 -1.99 0.49
C ALA A 31 -10.16 -1.75 0.68
N THR A 32 -10.99 -2.79 0.50
CA THR A 32 -12.43 -2.72 0.73
C THR A 32 -12.75 -2.35 2.17
N ARG A 33 -12.04 -2.95 3.14
CA ARG A 33 -12.19 -2.61 4.56
C ARG A 33 -11.78 -1.16 4.82
N VAL A 34 -10.61 -0.74 4.35
CA VAL A 34 -10.12 0.63 4.52
C VAL A 34 -11.10 1.64 3.93
N MET A 35 -11.61 1.39 2.72
CA MET A 35 -12.58 2.28 2.05
C MET A 35 -13.92 2.35 2.82
N LYS A 36 -14.35 1.27 3.44
CA LYS A 36 -15.55 1.26 4.31
C LYS A 36 -15.37 2.13 5.56
N GLU A 37 -14.16 2.20 6.11
CA GLU A 37 -13.87 2.92 7.36
C GLU A 37 -13.46 4.39 7.14
N ALA A 38 -12.67 4.67 6.10
CA ALA A 38 -12.20 6.01 5.74
C ALA A 38 -13.12 6.75 4.75
N GLY A 39 -14.01 6.03 4.06
CA GLY A 39 -14.77 6.60 2.95
C GLY A 39 -13.85 6.99 1.80
N ASP A 40 -14.13 8.13 1.16
CA ASP A 40 -13.42 8.66 -0.01
C ASP A 40 -12.22 9.56 0.33
N ASP A 41 -11.87 9.69 1.60
CA ASP A 41 -10.75 10.52 2.08
C ASP A 41 -9.41 9.79 1.88
N CYS A 42 -8.66 10.21 0.87
CA CYS A 42 -7.38 9.60 0.51
C CYS A 42 -6.33 9.68 1.63
N GLU A 43 -6.27 10.79 2.37
CA GLU A 43 -5.32 10.94 3.47
C GLU A 43 -5.64 9.97 4.60
N ARG A 44 -6.92 9.87 4.96
CA ARG A 44 -7.38 8.94 5.98
C ARG A 44 -7.21 7.49 5.54
N GLN A 45 -7.39 7.17 4.26
CA GLN A 45 -7.14 5.84 3.72
C GLN A 45 -5.66 5.46 3.87
N VAL A 46 -4.73 6.35 3.49
CA VAL A 46 -3.28 6.13 3.64
C VAL A 46 -2.90 5.94 5.11
N ASP A 47 -3.43 6.77 6.00
CA ASP A 47 -3.17 6.67 7.44
C ASP A 47 -3.66 5.32 8.01
N LEU A 48 -4.87 4.87 7.65
CA LEU A 48 -5.40 3.57 8.08
C LEU A 48 -4.60 2.40 7.51
N VAL A 49 -4.21 2.45 6.24
CA VAL A 49 -3.36 1.42 5.62
C VAL A 49 -2.06 1.27 6.41
N SER A 50 -1.41 2.38 6.73
CA SER A 50 -0.17 2.36 7.49
C SER A 50 -0.37 1.80 8.90
N LEU A 51 -1.39 2.25 9.62
CA LEU A 51 -1.69 1.76 10.97
C LEU A 51 -2.01 0.27 11.01
N TYR A 52 -2.75 -0.24 10.02
CA TYR A 52 -3.17 -1.64 10.00
C TYR A 52 -2.14 -2.59 9.42
N ALA A 53 -1.37 -2.17 8.41
CA ALA A 53 -0.38 -3.02 7.76
C ALA A 53 1.00 -2.93 8.43
N ILE A 54 1.41 -1.73 8.85
CA ILE A 54 2.77 -1.47 9.36
C ILE A 54 2.77 -1.26 10.89
N GLY A 55 1.65 -0.84 11.48
CA GLY A 55 1.53 -0.69 12.94
C GLY A 55 2.04 0.64 13.50
N ARG A 56 2.39 1.60 12.64
CA ARG A 56 2.79 2.96 13.04
C ARG A 56 2.20 4.02 12.11
N PRO A 57 2.09 5.28 12.54
CA PRO A 57 1.82 6.39 11.63
C PRO A 57 2.99 6.60 10.65
N LEU A 58 2.66 7.09 9.45
CA LEU A 58 3.66 7.55 8.49
C LEU A 58 4.30 8.86 8.97
N ALA A 59 5.61 9.01 8.74
CA ALA A 59 6.24 10.32 8.81
C ALA A 59 5.73 11.21 7.67
N SER A 60 5.81 12.54 7.83
CA SER A 60 5.26 13.51 6.87
C SER A 60 5.77 13.30 5.43
N GLY A 61 7.04 12.92 5.27
CA GLY A 61 7.63 12.60 3.96
C GLY A 61 7.08 11.30 3.35
N GLU A 62 6.91 10.24 4.16
CA GLU A 62 6.34 8.96 3.71
C GLU A 62 4.87 9.11 3.31
N LYS A 63 4.14 9.98 4.03
CA LYS A 63 2.73 10.30 3.72
C LYS A 63 2.60 10.97 2.36
N ASN A 64 3.42 11.97 2.06
CA ASN A 64 3.40 12.64 0.75
C ASN A 64 3.67 11.65 -0.40
N VAL A 65 4.69 10.81 -0.27
CA VAL A 65 4.99 9.78 -1.28
C VAL A 65 3.82 8.81 -1.47
N SER A 66 3.13 8.44 -0.38
CA SER A 66 1.97 7.57 -0.44
C SER A 66 0.77 8.22 -1.16
N LEU A 67 0.53 9.50 -0.91
CA LEU A 67 -0.52 10.27 -1.58
C LEU A 67 -0.24 10.45 -3.08
N ASP A 68 1.02 10.74 -3.42
CA ASP A 68 1.46 10.83 -4.82
C ASP A 68 1.26 9.51 -5.57
N ALA A 69 1.61 8.38 -4.93
CA ALA A 69 1.39 7.05 -5.48
C ALA A 69 -0.11 6.76 -5.70
N MET A 70 -0.96 7.08 -4.71
CA MET A 70 -2.41 6.95 -4.84
C MET A 70 -2.96 7.77 -6.02
N GLN A 71 -2.49 9.00 -6.19
CA GLN A 71 -2.91 9.87 -7.29
C GLN A 71 -2.44 9.36 -8.65
N ALA A 72 -1.24 8.77 -8.72
CA ALA A 72 -0.72 8.13 -9.93
C ALA A 72 -1.62 6.95 -10.35
N PHE A 73 -1.94 6.04 -9.42
CA PHE A 73 -2.82 4.90 -9.71
C PHE A 73 -4.21 5.33 -10.18
N VAL A 74 -4.82 6.32 -9.54
CA VAL A 74 -6.12 6.85 -9.98
C VAL A 74 -6.04 7.40 -11.41
N THR A 75 -4.96 8.11 -11.73
CA THR A 75 -4.77 8.73 -13.05
C THR A 75 -4.61 7.68 -14.14
N GLU A 76 -3.78 6.67 -13.91
CA GLU A 76 -3.59 5.56 -14.85
C GLU A 76 -4.89 4.77 -15.07
N LEU A 77 -5.62 4.46 -13.99
CA LEU A 77 -6.82 3.63 -14.05
C LEU A 77 -8.04 4.36 -14.65
N LYS A 78 -8.14 5.68 -14.51
CA LYS A 78 -9.18 6.50 -15.16
C LYS A 78 -9.17 6.37 -16.69
N THR A 79 -8.02 6.08 -17.30
CA THR A 79 -7.92 5.93 -18.76
C THR A 79 -8.69 4.72 -19.29
N GLY A 80 -8.98 3.72 -18.43
CA GLY A 80 -9.62 2.47 -18.82
C GLY A 80 -11.04 2.25 -18.27
N SER A 81 -11.60 3.17 -17.48
CA SER A 81 -12.95 3.04 -16.90
C SER A 81 -13.59 4.39 -16.58
N SER A 82 -14.90 4.51 -16.82
CA SER A 82 -15.70 5.70 -16.47
C SER A 82 -16.29 5.66 -15.05
N ASP A 83 -16.24 4.51 -14.37
CA ASP A 83 -16.73 4.39 -12.99
C ASP A 83 -15.67 4.86 -11.99
N ILE A 84 -15.84 6.09 -11.50
CA ILE A 84 -14.92 6.73 -10.56
C ILE A 84 -14.81 5.94 -9.24
N ALA A 85 -15.91 5.37 -8.74
CA ALA A 85 -15.89 4.63 -7.47
C ALA A 85 -15.09 3.34 -7.61
N ALA A 86 -15.32 2.59 -8.70
CA ALA A 86 -14.53 1.41 -9.01
C ALA A 86 -13.04 1.74 -9.23
N VAL A 87 -12.73 2.87 -9.88
CA VAL A 87 -11.36 3.33 -10.08
C VAL A 87 -10.67 3.64 -8.74
N LYS A 88 -11.35 4.35 -7.82
CA LYS A 88 -10.81 4.65 -6.48
C LYS A 88 -10.51 3.39 -5.69
N LEU A 89 -11.46 2.44 -5.65
CA LEU A 89 -11.25 1.17 -4.96
C LEU A 89 -10.07 0.40 -5.56
N LYS A 90 -9.98 0.35 -6.89
CA LYS A 90 -8.89 -0.34 -7.58
C LYS A 90 -7.54 0.33 -7.33
N ALA A 91 -7.47 1.65 -7.31
CA ALA A 91 -6.27 2.39 -6.96
C ALA A 91 -5.82 2.08 -5.53
N LEU A 92 -6.75 2.05 -4.57
CA LEU A 92 -6.47 1.67 -3.20
C LEU A 92 -5.98 0.21 -3.10
N THR A 93 -6.55 -0.71 -3.88
CA THR A 93 -6.09 -2.10 -3.97
C THR A 93 -4.65 -2.20 -4.47
N GLU A 94 -4.28 -1.47 -5.53
CA GLU A 94 -2.89 -1.47 -6.03
C GLU A 94 -1.92 -0.86 -5.00
N TYR A 95 -2.34 0.18 -4.28
CA TYR A 95 -1.56 0.75 -3.17
C TYR A 95 -1.37 -0.26 -2.03
N CYS A 96 -2.44 -0.93 -1.57
CA CYS A 96 -2.34 -1.99 -0.57
C CYS A 96 -1.43 -3.14 -1.01
N HIS A 97 -1.49 -3.51 -2.29
CA HIS A 97 -0.61 -4.51 -2.86
C HIS A 97 0.86 -4.07 -2.84
N ALA A 98 1.15 -2.80 -3.17
CA ALA A 98 2.49 -2.24 -3.04
C ALA A 98 2.99 -2.25 -1.58
N VAL A 99 2.13 -1.90 -0.62
CA VAL A 99 2.46 -1.92 0.82
C VAL A 99 2.80 -3.33 1.29
N PHE A 100 2.03 -4.34 0.91
CA PHE A 100 2.32 -5.74 1.27
C PHE A 100 3.62 -6.28 0.69
N ASN A 101 4.14 -5.66 -0.37
CA ASN A 101 5.43 -5.99 -0.97
C ASN A 101 6.57 -5.08 -0.49
N SER A 102 6.28 -4.14 0.41
CA SER A 102 7.28 -3.21 0.95
C SER A 102 8.12 -3.85 2.07
N ALA A 103 9.36 -3.42 2.21
CA ALA A 103 10.24 -3.85 3.30
C ALA A 103 9.62 -3.58 4.68
N ALA A 104 8.90 -2.46 4.83
CA ALA A 104 8.24 -2.10 6.09
C ALA A 104 7.13 -3.07 6.51
N PHE A 105 6.53 -3.82 5.57
CA PHE A 105 5.56 -4.88 5.89
C PHE A 105 6.24 -6.23 6.10
N LEU A 106 7.27 -6.52 5.29
CA LEU A 106 7.97 -7.81 5.32
C LEU A 106 8.88 -7.95 6.55
N PHE A 107 9.44 -6.85 7.02
CA PHE A 107 10.29 -6.78 8.20
C PHE A 107 9.54 -5.99 9.26
N VAL A 108 8.74 -6.70 10.05
CA VAL A 108 8.18 -6.17 11.30
C VAL A 108 9.36 -6.07 12.28
N ASP A 109 9.76 -4.85 12.64
CA ASP A 109 10.75 -4.59 13.70
C ASP A 109 10.14 -4.86 15.09
#